data_AF-A0A5A7WK20-F1
#
_entry.id   AF-A0A5A7WK20-F1
#
_cell.length_a   1.000
_cell.length_b   1.000
_cell.length_c   1.000
_cell.angle_alpha   90.00
_cell.angle_beta   90.00
_cell.angle_gamma   90.00
#
_symmetry.space_group_name_H-M   'P 1'
#
loop_
_entity.id
_entity.type
_entity.pdbx_description
1 polymer ?
#
loop_
_entity_poly.entity_id
_entity_poly.type
_entity_poly.pdbx_seq_one_letter_code
_entity_poly.pdbx_strand_id
1 'polypeptide(L)'
;MLRTLFAVACAALLVACSSGEPTPADVPDDISRVIDLKSTFGPEFKVTTVAPTGIDPRILAPQTLPPGVKFEPPDCAKFATGLALPAGLKGNMAATTAEGEGNRLIAIAVETSEPVPLTDPGQACQKVEFAGPSSRGLVEVAESPVIDGARTLGTHRVVQTVVNGKPASGELYNYVASFGSILVIVTANPLVLPNQPVAPVNTQKARDLLTAAVAAVRG
;
A
#
# COMPACT_ATOMS: atom_id res chain seq x y z
N MET A 1 -59.09 36.49 52.86
CA MET A 1 -58.56 35.42 53.75
C MET A 1 -57.46 34.69 53.01
N LEU A 2 -56.40 34.40 53.75
CA LEU A 2 -55.08 33.88 53.39
C LEU A 2 -55.13 32.45 52.81
N ARG A 3 -54.30 32.13 51.78
CA ARG A 3 -53.29 31.02 51.76
C ARG A 3 -52.84 30.56 50.36
N THR A 4 -51.58 30.89 50.04
CA THR A 4 -50.45 30.05 49.58
C THR A 4 -50.53 29.07 48.38
N LEU A 5 -49.58 29.30 47.44
CA LEU A 5 -48.60 28.38 46.80
C LEU A 5 -49.09 27.20 45.94
N PHE A 6 -48.67 27.14 44.67
CA PHE A 6 -47.50 26.35 44.22
C PHE A 6 -47.25 26.50 42.70
N ALA A 7 -45.98 26.64 42.34
CA ALA A 7 -45.47 26.66 40.98
C ALA A 7 -45.45 25.25 40.36
N VAL A 8 -45.76 25.14 39.08
CA VAL A 8 -45.27 24.04 38.23
C VAL A 8 -44.83 24.64 36.89
N ALA A 9 -43.53 24.86 36.78
CA ALA A 9 -42.87 25.11 35.51
C ALA A 9 -42.80 23.77 34.75
N CYS A 10 -43.52 23.66 33.63
CA CYS A 10 -43.35 22.57 32.69
C CYS A 10 -42.01 22.76 31.95
N ALA A 11 -40.95 22.15 32.47
CA ALA A 11 -39.73 21.95 31.71
C ALA A 11 -40.01 20.95 30.58
N ALA A 12 -40.02 21.44 29.34
CA ALA A 12 -39.99 20.61 28.15
C ALA A 12 -38.64 19.89 28.09
N LEU A 13 -38.60 18.64 28.53
CA LEU A 13 -37.50 17.73 28.21
C LEU A 13 -37.70 17.27 26.75
N LEU A 14 -37.20 18.08 25.82
CA LEU A 14 -36.85 17.59 24.48
C LEU A 14 -35.66 16.63 24.67
N VAL A 15 -35.95 15.34 24.79
CA VAL A 15 -34.96 14.29 24.57
C VAL A 15 -34.63 14.33 23.07
N ALA A 16 -33.65 15.15 22.72
CA ALA A 16 -33.00 15.06 21.44
C ALA A 16 -32.28 13.71 21.41
N CYS A 17 -32.86 12.73 20.71
CA CYS A 17 -32.11 11.59 20.21
C CYS A 17 -31.09 12.13 19.21
N SER A 18 -29.93 12.56 19.73
CA SER A 18 -28.73 12.76 18.93
C SER A 18 -28.26 11.37 18.52
N SER A 19 -28.83 10.86 17.43
CA SER A 19 -28.10 9.92 16.58
C SER A 19 -26.89 10.68 16.05
N GLY A 20 -25.80 10.68 16.83
CA GLY A 20 -24.54 11.27 16.42
C GLY A 20 -24.15 10.65 15.09
N GLU A 21 -23.89 11.49 14.10
CA GLU A 21 -23.25 11.05 12.87
C GLU A 21 -21.99 10.27 13.27
N PRO A 22 -21.80 9.04 12.78
CA PRO A 22 -20.61 8.27 13.10
C PRO A 22 -19.39 9.12 12.77
N THR A 23 -18.52 9.32 13.75
CA THR A 23 -17.25 9.98 13.50
C THR A 23 -16.39 9.05 12.64
N PRO A 24 -15.39 9.55 11.88
CA PRO A 24 -14.49 8.68 11.12
C PRO A 24 -13.80 7.59 11.97
N ALA A 25 -13.77 7.74 13.30
CA ALA A 25 -13.28 6.73 14.23
C ALA A 25 -14.26 5.56 14.49
N ASP A 26 -15.52 5.67 14.07
CA ASP A 26 -16.59 4.68 14.28
C ASP A 26 -16.82 3.79 13.04
N VAL A 27 -16.23 4.13 11.89
CA VAL A 27 -16.30 3.32 10.67
C VAL A 27 -15.17 2.28 10.72
N PRO A 28 -15.48 0.96 10.69
CA PRO A 28 -14.43 -0.04 10.65
C PRO A 28 -13.70 0.02 9.31
N ASP A 29 -12.38 -0.16 9.36
CA ASP A 29 -11.55 -0.33 8.16
C ASP A 29 -12.11 -1.47 7.29
N ASP A 30 -12.23 -1.22 5.99
CA ASP A 30 -12.77 -2.18 5.02
C ASP A 30 -11.87 -2.27 3.79
N ILE A 31 -11.10 -3.36 3.73
CA ILE A 31 -10.17 -3.60 2.61
C ILE A 31 -10.88 -3.72 1.27
N SER A 32 -12.18 -4.06 1.23
CA SER A 32 -12.92 -4.22 -0.03
C SER A 32 -13.09 -2.90 -0.78
N ARG A 33 -13.01 -1.77 -0.08
CA ARG A 33 -13.16 -0.41 -0.65
C ARG A 33 -12.05 -0.01 -1.60
N VAL A 34 -10.91 -0.73 -1.61
CA VAL A 34 -9.89 -0.50 -2.66
C VAL A 34 -10.41 -0.78 -4.07
N ILE A 35 -11.51 -1.54 -4.22
CA ILE A 35 -12.18 -1.78 -5.51
C ILE A 35 -12.76 -0.49 -6.08
N ASP A 36 -13.15 0.46 -5.22
CA ASP A 36 -13.74 1.73 -5.64
C ASP A 36 -12.70 2.65 -6.30
N LEU A 37 -11.41 2.40 -6.08
CA LEU A 37 -10.32 3.10 -6.77
C LEU A 37 -10.40 2.97 -8.30
N LYS A 38 -11.13 1.97 -8.82
CA LYS A 38 -11.36 1.82 -10.26
C LYS A 38 -11.88 3.11 -10.92
N SER A 39 -12.66 3.93 -10.22
CA SER A 39 -13.21 5.18 -10.76
C SER A 39 -12.21 6.34 -10.77
N THR A 40 -11.03 6.18 -10.16
CA THR A 40 -9.97 7.19 -10.16
C THR A 40 -9.11 7.12 -11.42
N PHE A 41 -9.22 6.03 -12.19
CA PHE A 41 -8.52 5.85 -13.45
C PHE A 41 -9.40 6.29 -14.62
N GLY A 42 -8.82 7.05 -15.56
CA GLY A 42 -9.49 7.49 -16.76
C GLY A 42 -9.69 6.36 -17.79
N PRO A 43 -10.41 6.63 -18.89
CA PRO A 43 -10.72 5.64 -19.93
C PRO A 43 -9.48 5.04 -20.63
N GLU A 44 -8.31 5.68 -20.50
CA GLU A 44 -7.03 5.23 -21.00
C GLU A 44 -6.44 4.03 -20.22
N PHE A 45 -7.03 3.68 -19.07
CA PHE A 45 -6.60 2.54 -18.26
C PHE A 45 -7.54 1.35 -18.41
N LYS A 46 -6.94 0.17 -18.60
CA LYS A 46 -7.60 -1.10 -18.37
C LYS A 46 -7.54 -1.43 -16.87
N VAL A 47 -8.69 -1.41 -16.21
CA VAL A 47 -8.80 -1.70 -14.78
C VAL A 47 -9.35 -3.10 -14.52
N THR A 48 -8.73 -3.81 -13.58
CA THR A 48 -9.19 -5.12 -13.07
C THR A 48 -9.15 -5.12 -11.55
N THR A 49 -10.04 -5.87 -10.92
CA THR A 49 -10.17 -5.90 -9.45
C THR A 49 -10.19 -7.33 -8.91
N VAL A 50 -9.70 -7.51 -7.69
CA VAL A 50 -9.77 -8.76 -6.93
C VAL A 50 -10.62 -8.48 -5.70
N ALA A 51 -11.76 -9.18 -5.60
CA ALA A 51 -12.62 -9.15 -4.43
C ALA A 51 -11.89 -9.70 -3.19
N PRO A 52 -12.34 -9.37 -1.96
CA PRO A 52 -11.74 -9.91 -0.75
C PRO A 52 -11.58 -11.43 -0.79
N THR A 53 -10.35 -11.88 -0.60
CA THR A 53 -9.95 -13.29 -0.59
C THR A 53 -8.86 -13.49 0.45
N GLY A 54 -8.60 -14.73 0.87
CA GLY A 54 -7.46 -15.04 1.73
C GLY A 54 -6.14 -14.56 1.10
N ILE A 55 -5.19 -14.17 1.94
CA ILE A 55 -3.86 -13.70 1.51
C ILE A 55 -3.18 -14.74 0.62
N ASP A 56 -2.77 -14.34 -0.60
CA ASP A 56 -1.83 -15.11 -1.42
C ASP A 56 -0.41 -14.58 -1.19
N PRO A 57 0.46 -15.32 -0.49
CA PRO A 57 1.82 -14.88 -0.22
C PRO A 57 2.63 -14.64 -1.50
N ARG A 58 2.28 -15.25 -2.64
CA ARG A 58 3.01 -15.08 -3.89
C ARG A 58 2.76 -13.73 -4.55
N ILE A 59 1.61 -13.12 -4.28
CA ILE A 59 1.26 -11.78 -4.79
C ILE A 59 1.93 -10.70 -3.96
N LEU A 60 2.07 -10.95 -2.65
CA LEU A 60 2.62 -10.00 -1.67
C LEU A 60 4.12 -10.22 -1.39
N ALA A 61 4.68 -11.35 -1.82
CA ALA A 61 6.09 -11.66 -1.65
C ALA A 61 6.94 -10.64 -2.41
N PRO A 62 8.02 -10.14 -1.80
CA PRO A 62 9.03 -9.44 -2.54
C PRO A 62 9.58 -10.29 -3.68
N GLN A 63 10.02 -9.64 -4.74
CA GLN A 63 10.74 -10.30 -5.82
C GLN A 63 12.01 -10.96 -5.24
N THR A 64 12.05 -12.30 -5.29
CA THR A 64 13.14 -13.10 -4.73
C THR A 64 14.43 -12.81 -5.49
N LEU A 65 15.47 -12.42 -4.75
CA LEU A 65 16.81 -12.28 -5.31
C LEU A 65 17.43 -13.67 -5.52
N PRO A 66 18.17 -13.89 -6.62
CA PRO A 66 18.89 -15.14 -6.83
C PRO A 66 19.87 -15.45 -5.68
N PRO A 67 20.10 -16.73 -5.36
CA PRO A 67 21.11 -17.12 -4.37
C PRO A 67 22.51 -16.56 -4.71
N GLY A 68 23.29 -16.26 -3.68
CA GLY A 68 24.69 -15.84 -3.84
C GLY A 68 24.90 -14.37 -4.20
N VAL A 69 23.86 -13.53 -4.13
CA VAL A 69 24.02 -12.07 -4.18
C VAL A 69 24.75 -11.57 -2.93
N LYS A 70 25.64 -10.60 -3.12
CA LYS A 70 26.26 -9.81 -2.05
C LYS A 70 25.59 -8.45 -2.00
N PHE A 71 25.35 -7.94 -0.80
CA PHE A 71 24.75 -6.63 -0.55
C PHE A 71 25.83 -5.63 -0.17
N GLU A 72 25.64 -4.38 -0.59
CA GLU A 72 26.44 -3.24 -0.18
C GLU A 72 25.49 -2.09 0.19
N PRO A 73 25.39 -1.69 1.47
CA PRO A 73 26.12 -2.24 2.62
C PRO A 73 25.69 -3.67 3.02
N PRO A 74 26.58 -4.50 3.58
CA PRO A 74 26.28 -5.91 3.90
C PRO A 74 25.18 -6.08 4.95
N ASP A 75 25.09 -5.16 5.92
CA ASP A 75 24.11 -5.21 7.00
C ASP A 75 22.70 -4.78 6.56
N CYS A 76 22.55 -4.28 5.34
CA CYS A 76 21.29 -3.78 4.80
C CYS A 76 20.49 -4.81 3.99
N ALA A 77 20.92 -6.09 4.00
CA ALA A 77 20.29 -7.17 3.25
C ALA A 77 18.78 -7.31 3.53
N LYS A 78 18.37 -7.16 4.80
CA LYS A 78 16.96 -7.24 5.22
C LYS A 78 16.08 -6.17 4.54
N PHE A 79 16.59 -4.95 4.40
CA PHE A 79 15.87 -3.90 3.69
C PHE A 79 15.81 -4.19 2.18
N ALA A 80 16.93 -4.63 1.59
CA ALA A 80 16.99 -4.96 0.18
C ALA A 80 16.07 -6.14 -0.20
N THR A 81 15.70 -7.01 0.74
CA THR A 81 14.71 -8.07 0.48
C THR A 81 13.25 -7.58 0.47
N GLY A 82 12.96 -6.35 0.89
CA GLY A 82 11.61 -5.77 0.87
C GLY A 82 10.68 -6.26 1.99
N LEU A 83 9.41 -5.87 1.92
CA LEU A 83 8.38 -6.24 2.92
C LEU A 83 8.09 -7.75 2.87
N ALA A 84 8.49 -8.49 3.89
CA ALA A 84 8.14 -9.89 4.03
C ALA A 84 6.96 -10.04 5.02
N LEU A 85 5.86 -10.66 4.56
CA LEU A 85 4.81 -11.09 5.47
C LEU A 85 5.27 -12.32 6.27
N PRO A 86 5.06 -12.35 7.59
CA PRO A 86 5.35 -13.53 8.40
C PRO A 86 4.67 -14.80 7.85
N ALA A 87 5.39 -15.93 7.90
CA ALA A 87 4.83 -17.20 7.50
C ALA A 87 3.65 -17.58 8.42
N GLY A 88 2.54 -18.03 7.82
CA GLY A 88 1.33 -18.41 8.56
C GLY A 88 0.45 -17.25 9.01
N LEU A 89 0.78 -16.01 8.61
CA LEU A 89 -0.09 -14.85 8.84
C LEU A 89 -1.47 -15.09 8.22
N LYS A 90 -2.51 -15.01 9.04
CA LYS A 90 -3.90 -15.13 8.60
C LYS A 90 -4.42 -13.75 8.24
N GLY A 91 -5.30 -13.71 7.25
CA GLY A 91 -5.87 -12.45 6.81
C GLY A 91 -6.48 -12.55 5.43
N ASN A 92 -7.00 -11.41 4.98
CA ASN A 92 -7.59 -11.24 3.67
C ASN A 92 -6.88 -10.14 2.90
N MET A 93 -7.06 -10.15 1.58
CA MET A 93 -6.60 -9.09 0.69
C MET A 93 -7.67 -8.78 -0.37
N ALA A 94 -7.67 -7.54 -0.84
CA ALA A 94 -8.41 -7.09 -2.01
C ALA A 94 -7.49 -6.18 -2.85
N ALA A 95 -7.74 -6.07 -4.15
CA ALA A 95 -6.85 -5.32 -5.02
C ALA A 95 -7.56 -4.64 -6.19
N THR A 96 -6.96 -3.54 -6.65
CA THR A 96 -7.25 -2.88 -7.92
C THR A 96 -5.97 -2.74 -8.72
N THR A 97 -5.99 -3.20 -9.97
CA THR A 97 -4.89 -3.05 -10.92
C THR A 97 -5.35 -2.21 -12.09
N ALA A 98 -4.53 -1.25 -12.50
CA ALA A 98 -4.76 -0.42 -13.67
C ALA A 98 -3.54 -0.45 -14.59
N GLU A 99 -3.76 -0.77 -15.86
CA GLU A 99 -2.73 -0.75 -16.91
C GLU A 99 -3.08 0.29 -17.96
N GLY A 100 -2.20 1.26 -18.18
CA GLY A 100 -2.44 2.39 -19.07
C GLY A 100 -1.25 3.32 -19.06
N GLU A 101 -1.12 4.17 -20.08
CA GLU A 101 -0.03 5.16 -20.16
C GLU A 101 1.38 4.56 -19.98
N GLY A 102 1.59 3.33 -20.47
CA GLY A 102 2.86 2.61 -20.34
C GLY A 102 3.20 2.16 -18.91
N ASN A 103 2.25 2.24 -17.98
CA ASN A 103 2.42 1.91 -16.56
C ASN A 103 1.42 0.82 -16.13
N ARG A 104 1.84 0.03 -15.15
CA ARG A 104 0.97 -0.85 -14.35
C ARG A 104 0.99 -0.34 -12.92
N LEU A 105 -0.16 0.02 -12.39
CA LEU A 105 -0.35 0.40 -10.99
C LEU A 105 -1.22 -0.65 -10.31
N ILE A 106 -0.78 -1.16 -9.16
CA ILE A 106 -1.49 -2.17 -8.38
C ILE A 106 -1.64 -1.62 -6.98
N ALA A 107 -2.87 -1.39 -6.53
CA ALA A 107 -3.19 -1.11 -5.13
C ALA A 107 -3.75 -2.36 -4.48
N ILE A 108 -3.16 -2.79 -3.38
CA ILE A 108 -3.58 -3.95 -2.60
C ILE A 108 -3.81 -3.50 -1.17
N ALA A 109 -5.01 -3.76 -0.63
CA ALA A 109 -5.25 -3.68 0.80
C ALA A 109 -5.24 -5.09 1.39
N VAL A 110 -4.60 -5.20 2.55
CA VAL A 110 -4.41 -6.45 3.28
C VAL A 110 -4.83 -6.19 4.71
N GLU A 111 -5.70 -7.04 5.24
CA GLU A 111 -6.05 -7.08 6.66
C GLU A 111 -5.50 -8.36 7.25
N THR A 112 -4.75 -8.25 8.33
CA THR A 112 -4.03 -9.36 8.96
C THR A 112 -4.51 -9.59 10.38
N SER A 113 -4.34 -10.81 10.90
CA SER A 113 -4.73 -11.14 12.29
C SER A 113 -3.95 -10.36 13.35
N GLU A 114 -2.80 -9.80 12.97
CA GLU A 114 -1.93 -8.98 13.82
C GLU A 114 -1.19 -7.94 12.98
N PRO A 115 -0.76 -6.79 13.55
CA PRO A 115 -0.03 -5.77 12.82
C PRO A 115 1.27 -6.29 12.21
N VAL A 116 1.49 -6.00 10.92
CA VAL A 116 2.74 -6.33 10.24
C VAL A 116 3.77 -5.21 10.47
N PRO A 117 4.97 -5.51 10.98
CA PRO A 117 5.98 -4.49 11.21
C PRO A 117 6.57 -3.99 9.89
N LEU A 118 6.39 -2.69 9.62
CA LEU A 118 7.12 -2.03 8.55
C LEU A 118 8.59 -1.87 8.95
N THR A 119 9.50 -2.33 8.10
CA THR A 119 10.95 -2.23 8.34
C THR A 119 11.40 -0.79 8.12
N ASP A 120 11.98 -0.16 9.13
CA ASP A 120 12.71 1.11 8.97
C ASP A 120 14.14 0.82 8.50
N PRO A 121 14.57 1.30 7.31
CA PRO A 121 15.94 1.11 6.84
C PRO A 121 16.99 1.86 7.69
N GLY A 122 16.61 2.94 8.38
CA GLY A 122 17.58 3.85 8.99
C GLY A 122 18.49 4.55 7.97
N GLN A 123 19.34 5.46 8.46
CA GLN A 123 20.16 6.32 7.58
C GLN A 123 21.22 5.54 6.77
N ALA A 124 21.71 4.41 7.30
CA ALA A 124 22.76 3.62 6.66
C ALA A 124 22.24 2.80 5.46
N CYS A 125 20.94 2.47 5.41
CA CYS A 125 20.37 1.60 4.39
C CYS A 125 19.42 2.33 3.43
N GLN A 126 19.60 3.64 3.24
CA GLN A 126 18.80 4.43 2.30
C GLN A 126 18.99 3.98 0.84
N LYS A 127 20.14 3.38 0.53
CA LYS A 127 20.43 2.75 -0.76
C LYS A 127 21.25 1.49 -0.51
N VAL A 128 20.85 0.40 -1.14
CA VAL A 128 21.50 -0.90 -1.06
C VAL A 128 21.68 -1.44 -2.45
N GLU A 129 22.93 -1.65 -2.84
CA GLU A 129 23.26 -2.33 -4.08
C GLU A 129 23.41 -3.83 -3.81
N PHE A 130 23.11 -4.64 -4.81
CA PHE A 130 23.38 -6.06 -4.74
C PHE A 130 23.94 -6.58 -6.06
N ALA A 131 24.84 -7.55 -5.98
CA ALA A 131 25.42 -8.18 -7.16
C ALA A 131 25.71 -9.66 -6.92
N GLY A 132 25.41 -10.47 -7.92
CA GLY A 132 25.67 -11.91 -7.94
C GLY A 132 25.90 -12.40 -9.37
N PRO A 133 26.06 -13.73 -9.57
CA PRO A 133 26.44 -14.30 -10.86
C PRO A 133 25.45 -14.03 -12.00
N SER A 134 24.15 -14.01 -11.70
CA SER A 134 23.07 -13.92 -12.69
C SER A 134 22.23 -12.64 -12.59
N SER A 135 22.47 -11.82 -11.56
CA SER A 135 21.72 -10.58 -11.36
C SER A 135 22.51 -9.56 -10.56
N ARG A 136 22.21 -8.30 -10.80
CA ARG A 136 22.65 -7.17 -9.99
C ARG A 136 21.55 -6.13 -9.93
N GLY A 137 21.63 -5.20 -9.02
CA GLY A 137 20.63 -4.16 -8.92
C GLY A 137 20.83 -3.28 -7.71
N LEU A 138 19.80 -2.49 -7.44
CA LEU A 138 19.73 -1.64 -6.27
C LEU A 138 18.31 -1.61 -5.72
N VAL A 139 18.24 -1.31 -4.43
CA VAL A 139 17.02 -0.95 -3.71
C VAL A 139 17.32 0.32 -2.96
N GLU A 140 16.52 1.36 -3.15
CA GLU A 140 16.68 2.63 -2.44
C GLU A 140 15.34 3.11 -1.90
N VAL A 141 15.41 3.93 -0.86
CA VAL A 141 14.23 4.59 -0.30
C VAL A 141 13.72 5.62 -1.30
N ALA A 142 12.41 5.58 -1.56
CA ALA A 142 11.71 6.56 -2.38
C ALA A 142 10.86 7.47 -1.51
N GLU A 143 10.70 8.72 -1.94
CA GLU A 143 9.79 9.68 -1.31
C GLU A 143 8.39 9.08 -1.17
N SER A 144 7.80 9.19 0.01
CA SER A 144 6.48 8.63 0.34
C SER A 144 5.54 9.72 0.84
N PRO A 145 4.22 9.60 0.58
CA PRO A 145 3.26 10.56 1.11
C PRO A 145 3.19 10.47 2.63
N VAL A 146 2.98 11.59 3.29
CA VAL A 146 2.60 11.61 4.71
C VAL A 146 1.11 11.32 4.80
N ILE A 147 0.74 10.32 5.61
CA ILE A 147 -0.65 9.91 5.81
C ILE A 147 -0.90 9.86 7.32
N ASP A 148 -1.85 10.66 7.79
CA ASP A 148 -2.17 10.77 9.22
C ASP A 148 -2.50 9.39 9.82
N GLY A 149 -1.89 9.08 10.96
CA GLY A 149 -2.10 7.81 11.66
C GLY A 149 -1.59 6.56 10.93
N ALA A 150 -0.83 6.69 9.84
CA ALA A 150 -0.19 5.58 9.15
C ALA A 150 1.33 5.76 9.06
N ARG A 151 2.06 4.64 9.14
CA ARG A 151 3.49 4.62 8.79
C ARG A 151 3.64 4.32 7.32
N THR A 152 4.45 5.09 6.61
CA THR A 152 4.66 4.93 5.18
C THR A 152 6.11 4.65 4.82
N LEU A 153 6.34 3.79 3.82
CA LEU A 153 7.66 3.53 3.26
C LEU A 153 7.56 3.33 1.75
N GLY A 154 8.42 4.03 1.03
CA GLY A 154 8.57 3.97 -0.41
C GLY A 154 9.91 3.34 -0.72
N THR A 155 9.93 2.47 -1.71
CA THR A 155 11.16 1.86 -2.22
C THR A 155 11.16 1.88 -3.73
N HIS A 156 12.33 2.13 -4.30
CA HIS A 156 12.61 2.02 -5.72
C HIS A 156 13.58 0.85 -5.92
N ARG A 157 13.23 -0.06 -6.81
CA ARG A 157 14.02 -1.26 -7.09
C ARG A 157 14.32 -1.35 -8.57
N VAL A 158 15.60 -1.48 -8.88
CA VAL A 158 16.09 -1.80 -10.23
C VAL A 158 16.82 -3.14 -10.16
N VAL A 159 16.44 -4.08 -11.03
CA VAL A 159 17.10 -5.38 -11.15
C VAL A 159 17.52 -5.59 -12.59
N GLN A 160 18.79 -5.85 -12.80
CA GLN A 160 19.36 -6.26 -14.07
C GLN A 160 19.67 -7.75 -14.04
N THR A 161 19.24 -8.46 -15.06
CA THR A 161 19.47 -9.90 -15.23
C THR A 161 19.65 -10.25 -16.71
N VAL A 162 19.75 -11.53 -17.03
CA VAL A 162 19.84 -12.05 -18.38
C VAL A 162 18.65 -12.97 -18.65
N VAL A 163 17.88 -12.68 -19.69
CA VAL A 163 16.75 -13.50 -20.14
C VAL A 163 17.01 -13.92 -21.58
N ASN A 164 17.02 -15.23 -21.85
CA ASN A 164 17.30 -15.79 -23.17
C ASN A 164 18.62 -15.27 -23.79
N GLY A 165 19.67 -15.15 -22.96
CA GLY A 165 20.99 -14.66 -23.38
C GLY A 165 21.07 -13.15 -23.64
N LYS A 166 20.00 -12.39 -23.42
CA LYS A 166 19.97 -10.93 -23.59
C LYS A 166 19.84 -10.23 -22.24
N PRO A 167 20.53 -9.09 -22.03
CA PRO A 167 20.32 -8.25 -20.86
C PRO A 167 18.85 -7.84 -20.75
N ALA A 168 18.30 -7.95 -19.55
CA ALA A 168 16.96 -7.51 -19.19
C ALA A 168 17.05 -6.65 -17.92
N SER A 169 16.24 -5.59 -17.86
CA SER A 169 16.11 -4.74 -16.67
C SER A 169 14.65 -4.71 -16.25
N GLY A 170 14.41 -4.91 -14.96
CA GLY A 170 13.15 -4.64 -14.30
C GLY A 170 13.31 -3.42 -13.40
N GLU A 171 12.28 -2.59 -13.37
CA GLU A 171 12.17 -1.41 -12.51
C GLU A 171 10.79 -1.43 -11.87
N LEU A 172 10.72 -1.13 -10.57
CA LEU A 172 9.45 -0.92 -9.89
C LEU A 172 9.61 0.01 -8.69
N TYR A 173 8.51 0.63 -8.33
CA TYR A 173 8.32 1.36 -7.09
C TYR A 173 7.29 0.63 -6.24
N ASN A 174 7.55 0.54 -4.94
CA ASN A 174 6.63 0.03 -3.94
C ASN A 174 6.42 1.08 -2.87
N TYR A 175 5.17 1.43 -2.60
CA TYR A 175 4.77 2.31 -1.51
C TYR A 175 3.87 1.54 -0.56
N VAL A 176 4.20 1.54 0.72
CA VAL A 176 3.45 0.82 1.75
C VAL A 176 2.95 1.83 2.76
N ALA A 177 1.69 1.71 3.17
CA ALA A 177 1.13 2.33 4.36
C ALA A 177 0.68 1.25 5.34
N SER A 178 0.98 1.43 6.63
CA SER A 178 0.62 0.49 7.70
C SER A 178 -0.08 1.24 8.84
N PHE A 179 -1.25 0.76 9.24
CA PHE A 179 -2.04 1.27 10.37
C PHE A 179 -2.89 0.14 10.95
N GLY A 180 -2.88 -0.03 12.28
CA GLY A 180 -3.56 -1.16 12.92
C GLY A 180 -3.11 -2.51 12.35
N SER A 181 -4.09 -3.35 12.00
CA SER A 181 -3.92 -4.62 11.28
C SER A 181 -3.96 -4.48 9.76
N ILE A 182 -3.95 -3.26 9.23
CA ILE A 182 -4.05 -2.98 7.80
C ILE A 182 -2.69 -2.64 7.21
N LEU A 183 -2.46 -3.19 6.02
CA LEU A 183 -1.42 -2.77 5.09
C LEU A 183 -2.07 -2.36 3.78
N VAL A 184 -1.69 -1.21 3.25
CA VAL A 184 -2.00 -0.81 1.88
C VAL A 184 -0.68 -0.74 1.12
N ILE A 185 -0.59 -1.49 0.02
CA ILE A 185 0.61 -1.62 -0.80
C ILE A 185 0.27 -1.16 -2.21
N VAL A 186 0.99 -0.15 -2.70
CA VAL A 186 0.95 0.29 -4.09
C VAL A 186 2.23 -0.07 -4.79
N THR A 187 2.14 -0.92 -5.81
CA THR A 187 3.24 -1.23 -6.72
C THR A 187 3.03 -0.50 -8.04
N ALA A 188 4.06 0.17 -8.54
CA ALA A 188 4.07 0.80 -9.85
C ALA A 188 5.28 0.33 -10.65
N ASN A 189 5.06 -0.19 -11.85
CA ASN A 189 6.12 -0.63 -12.75
C ASN A 189 5.79 -0.25 -14.19
N PRO A 190 6.80 -0.08 -15.06
CA PRO A 190 6.52 0.19 -16.45
C PRO A 190 5.99 -1.08 -17.14
N LEU A 191 5.15 -0.90 -18.16
CA LEU A 191 4.75 -1.96 -19.06
C LEU A 191 5.87 -2.23 -20.04
N VAL A 192 6.45 -3.44 -19.98
CA VAL A 192 7.46 -3.89 -20.94
C VAL A 192 6.76 -4.63 -22.07
N LEU A 193 6.39 -3.89 -23.12
CA LEU A 193 5.69 -4.43 -24.28
C LEU A 193 6.66 -4.70 -25.44
N PRO A 194 6.48 -5.79 -26.21
CA PRO A 194 7.32 -6.08 -27.36
C PRO A 194 7.35 -4.92 -28.35
N ASN A 195 8.55 -4.53 -28.77
CA ASN A 195 8.80 -3.49 -29.79
C ASN A 195 8.27 -2.09 -29.42
N GLN A 196 8.05 -1.82 -28.13
CA GLN A 196 7.66 -0.48 -27.66
C GLN A 196 8.72 0.08 -26.70
N PRO A 197 8.95 1.41 -26.72
CA PRO A 197 9.76 2.05 -25.70
C PRO A 197 9.15 1.86 -24.31
N VAL A 198 10.01 1.70 -23.31
CA VAL A 198 9.60 1.64 -21.91
C VAL A 198 9.29 3.07 -21.43
N ALA A 199 8.07 3.29 -20.94
CA ALA A 199 7.67 4.57 -20.35
C ALA A 199 8.28 4.72 -18.94
N PRO A 200 8.56 5.95 -18.48
CA PRO A 200 8.95 6.18 -17.09
C PRO A 200 7.82 5.82 -16.13
N VAL A 201 8.18 5.38 -14.91
CA VAL A 201 7.20 5.07 -13.88
C VAL A 201 6.52 6.36 -13.38
N ASN A 202 5.19 6.39 -13.37
CA ASN A 202 4.43 7.52 -12.81
C ASN A 202 4.37 7.44 -11.27
N THR A 203 5.46 7.84 -10.62
CA THR A 203 5.60 7.77 -9.16
C THR A 203 4.63 8.69 -8.42
N GLN A 204 4.27 9.84 -9.00
CA GLN A 204 3.27 10.73 -8.41
C GLN A 204 1.91 10.04 -8.33
N LYS A 205 1.43 9.47 -9.44
CA LYS A 205 0.16 8.72 -9.46
C LYS A 205 0.17 7.54 -8.50
N ALA A 206 1.31 6.88 -8.31
CA ALA A 206 1.46 5.80 -7.34
C ALA A 206 1.35 6.29 -5.87
N ARG A 207 1.97 7.44 -5.54
CA ARG A 207 1.82 8.06 -4.20
C ARG A 207 0.39 8.54 -3.96
N ASP A 208 -0.23 9.17 -4.95
CA ASP A 208 -1.63 9.62 -4.87
C ASP A 208 -2.58 8.43 -4.69
N LEU A 209 -2.31 7.34 -5.41
CA LEU A 209 -3.06 6.09 -5.27
C LEU A 209 -2.90 5.47 -3.88
N LEU A 210 -1.72 5.55 -3.24
CA LEU A 210 -1.55 5.09 -1.87
C LEU A 210 -2.42 5.90 -0.90
N THR A 211 -2.39 7.23 -1.01
CA THR A 211 -3.23 8.12 -0.19
C THR A 211 -4.72 7.82 -0.40
N ALA A 212 -5.16 7.71 -1.66
CA ALA A 212 -6.55 7.41 -1.99
C ALA A 212 -6.98 6.03 -1.49
N ALA A 213 -6.10 5.03 -1.58
CA ALA A 213 -6.38 3.67 -1.11
C ALA A 213 -6.52 3.63 0.42
N VAL A 214 -5.65 4.33 1.17
CA VAL A 214 -5.79 4.42 2.63
C VAL A 214 -7.07 5.14 3.02
N ALA A 215 -7.42 6.24 2.35
CA ALA A 215 -8.68 6.94 2.59
C ALA A 215 -9.89 6.05 2.31
N ALA A 216 -9.88 5.33 1.18
CA ALA A 216 -10.97 4.42 0.82
C ALA A 216 -11.15 3.31 1.87
N VAL A 217 -10.06 2.70 2.35
CA VAL A 217 -10.13 1.64 3.37
C VAL A 217 -10.69 2.14 4.70
N ARG A 218 -10.30 3.35 5.13
CA ARG A 218 -10.76 3.96 6.39
C ARG A 218 -12.22 4.44 6.34
N GLY A 219 -12.67 4.86 5.17
CA GLY A 219 -14.02 5.36 4.92
C GLY A 219 -14.17 6.86 5.02
#